data_AF-A0A814M1J4-F1
#
_entry.id   AF-A0A814M1J4-F1
#
_cell.length_a   1.000
_cell.length_b   1.000
_cell.length_c   1.000
_cell.angle_alpha   90.00
_cell.angle_beta   90.00
_cell.angle_gamma   90.00
#
_symmetry.space_group_name_H-M   'P 1'
#
loop_
_entity.id
_entity.type
_entity.pdbx_description
1 polymer ?
#
loop_
_entity_poly.entity_id
_entity_poly.type
_entity_poly.pdbx_seq_one_letter_code
_entity_poly.pdbx_strand_id
1 'polypeptide(L)'
;MSHGIFGGVLPVEDNTIVQTRRNSRTGSISLIRRGSTQGSITQAHVNASFMNEALTEARKSLAEGGIPNGCVLVHNGRIVGRGRNRRIQLSSPILHAELSCIEAAGRQPASFYHDCTLYTTLSPCSMCAGAIRFYGIPRVVIGENKTYHGDEALLRASNVQIDVMESPECQELMENFIRDHPLVWHECIAHK
;
A
#
# COMPACT_ATOMS: atom_id res chain seq x y z
N MET A 1 9.42 59.94 -3.74
CA MET A 1 9.98 59.09 -4.79
C MET A 1 10.55 57.84 -4.13
N SER A 2 9.95 56.71 -4.44
CA SER A 2 10.19 55.36 -3.92
C SER A 2 11.26 54.62 -4.74
N HIS A 3 12.26 54.05 -4.09
CA HIS A 3 13.08 52.91 -4.55
C HIS A 3 13.69 52.29 -3.28
N GLY A 4 13.69 51.00 -2.97
CA GLY A 4 13.28 49.77 -3.61
C GLY A 4 13.94 48.64 -2.78
N ILE A 5 13.17 47.62 -2.41
CA ILE A 5 13.55 46.45 -1.62
C ILE A 5 14.42 45.51 -2.47
N PHE A 6 15.43 44.83 -1.91
CA PHE A 6 15.78 43.43 -2.25
C PHE A 6 16.70 42.83 -1.17
N GLY A 7 16.12 42.06 -0.24
CA GLY A 7 16.84 41.10 0.60
C GLY A 7 16.59 39.70 0.03
N GLY A 8 17.65 39.02 -0.40
CA GLY A 8 17.59 37.72 -1.06
C GLY A 8 16.99 36.62 -0.17
N VAL A 9 16.12 35.82 -0.77
CA VAL A 9 15.61 34.56 -0.21
C VAL A 9 16.60 33.46 -0.59
N LEU A 10 17.28 32.85 0.38
CA LEU A 10 17.95 31.57 0.17
C LEU A 10 16.91 30.45 0.31
N PRO A 11 16.88 29.44 -0.58
CA PRO A 11 15.97 28.32 -0.46
C PRO A 11 16.49 27.41 0.67
N VAL A 12 15.66 27.21 1.70
CA VAL A 12 15.89 26.20 2.73
C VAL A 12 14.98 25.03 2.40
N GLU A 13 15.55 23.84 2.22
CA GLU A 13 14.87 22.60 1.79
C GLU A 13 13.85 22.01 2.76
N ASP A 14 13.50 22.72 3.84
CA ASP A 14 12.41 22.32 4.72
C ASP A 14 11.37 23.43 4.73
N ASN A 15 10.10 23.03 4.65
CA ASN A 15 8.89 23.85 4.59
C ASN A 15 8.64 24.71 5.86
N THR A 16 9.70 25.19 6.50
CA THR A 16 9.71 25.91 7.78
C THR A 16 9.62 27.41 7.51
N ILE A 17 8.43 27.98 7.70
CA ILE A 17 8.25 29.43 7.72
C ILE A 17 8.80 29.96 9.05
N VAL A 18 9.93 30.68 9.00
CA VAL A 18 10.53 31.36 10.16
C VAL A 18 9.95 32.78 10.26
N GLN A 19 9.21 33.07 11.33
CA GLN A 19 8.84 34.45 11.68
C GLN A 19 9.71 34.97 12.82
N THR A 20 10.25 36.16 12.63
CA THR A 20 11.02 36.89 13.64
C THR A 20 10.09 37.82 14.43
N ARG A 21 10.11 37.76 15.76
CA ARG A 21 9.40 38.73 16.61
C ARG A 21 10.41 39.67 17.26
N ARG A 22 10.20 40.98 17.10
CA ARG A 22 11.05 42.01 17.67
C ARG A 22 10.49 42.46 19.02
N ASN A 23 11.30 42.39 20.08
CA ASN A 23 10.91 42.88 21.40
C ASN A 23 11.01 44.42 21.42
N SER A 24 9.90 45.11 21.63
CA SER A 24 9.82 46.57 21.62
C SER A 24 10.54 47.25 22.80
N ARG A 25 10.96 46.50 23.83
CA ARG A 25 11.71 47.05 24.98
C ARG A 25 13.23 46.86 24.88
N THR A 26 13.70 45.82 24.21
CA THR A 26 15.13 45.44 24.18
C THR A 26 15.72 45.42 22.77
N GLY A 27 14.91 45.59 21.72
CA GLY A 27 15.35 45.55 20.33
C GLY A 27 15.75 44.16 19.82
N SER A 28 15.79 43.14 20.68
CA SER A 28 16.21 41.79 20.34
C SER A 28 15.18 41.08 19.46
N ILE A 29 15.69 40.33 18.47
CA ILE A 29 14.91 39.47 17.59
C ILE A 29 15.02 38.04 18.15
N SER A 30 13.89 37.44 18.51
CA SER A 30 13.84 36.02 18.82
C SER A 30 13.20 35.24 17.67
N LEU A 31 13.79 34.10 17.34
CA LEU A 31 13.20 33.13 16.43
C LEU A 31 12.05 32.44 17.17
N ILE A 32 10.83 32.55 16.65
CA ILE A 32 9.71 31.76 17.14
C ILE A 32 9.55 30.59 16.17
N ARG A 33 9.94 29.38 16.60
CA ARG A 33 9.58 28.15 15.91
C ARG A 33 8.06 27.99 16.03
N ARG A 34 7.31 28.26 14.96
CA ARG A 34 5.92 27.79 14.89
C ARG A 34 5.98 26.27 14.82
N GLY A 35 5.36 25.59 15.78
CA GLY A 35 5.03 24.18 15.64
C GLY A 35 4.20 23.99 14.36
N SER A 36 4.56 22.99 13.56
CA SER A 36 3.84 22.61 12.35
C SER A 36 2.42 22.16 12.72
N THR A 37 1.41 22.92 12.32
CA THR A 37 0.00 22.50 12.37
C THR A 37 -0.34 21.67 11.13
N GLN A 38 0.42 20.61 10.88
CA GLN A 38 0.00 19.52 10.00
C GLN A 38 -0.26 18.34 10.92
N GLY A 39 -1.53 18.03 11.14
CA GLY A 39 -1.91 16.84 11.91
C GLY A 39 -1.22 15.64 11.29
N SER A 40 -0.34 14.96 12.04
CA SER A 40 0.37 13.80 11.52
C SER A 40 -0.66 12.73 11.19
N ILE A 41 -0.81 12.40 9.91
CA ILE A 41 -1.66 11.28 9.48
C ILE A 41 -1.09 10.01 10.14
N THR A 42 -1.93 9.25 10.84
CA THR A 42 -1.47 8.02 11.52
C THR A 42 -1.18 6.93 10.49
N GLN A 43 -0.25 6.01 10.81
CA GLN A 43 0.06 4.87 9.92
C GLN A 43 -1.19 4.03 9.61
N ALA A 44 -2.13 3.92 10.55
CA ALA A 44 -3.41 3.25 10.34
C ALA A 44 -4.25 3.93 9.23
N HIS A 45 -4.31 5.27 9.20
CA HIS A 45 -5.00 5.99 8.13
C HIS A 45 -4.30 5.80 6.76
N VAL A 46 -2.97 5.80 6.75
CA VAL A 46 -2.20 5.53 5.52
C VAL A 46 -2.50 4.13 5.00
N ASN A 47 -2.47 3.12 5.88
CA ASN A 47 -2.77 1.73 5.51
C ASN A 47 -4.22 1.59 5.00
N ALA A 48 -5.19 2.23 5.66
CA ALA A 48 -6.58 2.23 5.20
C ALA A 48 -6.73 2.84 3.80
N SER A 49 -6.02 3.93 3.50
CA SER A 49 -6.03 4.54 2.16
C SER A 49 -5.53 3.58 1.08
N PHE A 50 -4.39 2.90 1.29
CA PHE A 50 -3.86 1.95 0.31
C PHE A 50 -4.67 0.65 0.24
N MET A 51 -5.25 0.20 1.35
CA MET A 51 -6.14 -0.95 1.35
C MET A 51 -7.44 -0.67 0.57
N ASN A 52 -7.98 0.55 0.64
CA ASN A 52 -9.13 0.96 -0.18
C ASN A 52 -8.82 0.90 -1.69
N GLU A 53 -7.57 1.18 -2.07
CA GLU A 53 -7.11 1.06 -3.45
C GLU A 53 -6.99 -0.41 -3.88
N ALA A 54 -6.53 -1.30 -3.00
CA ALA A 54 -6.55 -2.74 -3.22
C ALA A 54 -7.99 -3.29 -3.32
N LEU A 55 -8.90 -2.86 -2.44
CA LEU A 55 -10.33 -3.18 -2.49
C LEU A 55 -10.99 -2.72 -3.78
N THR A 56 -10.61 -1.55 -4.30
CA THR A 56 -11.08 -1.07 -5.60
C THR A 56 -10.70 -2.03 -6.72
N GLU A 57 -9.48 -2.57 -6.70
CA GLU A 57 -9.04 -3.58 -7.65
C GLU A 57 -9.76 -4.94 -7.46
N ALA A 58 -10.01 -5.35 -6.22
CA ALA A 58 -10.80 -6.55 -5.91
C ALA A 58 -12.23 -6.45 -6.48
N ARG A 59 -12.91 -5.32 -6.28
CA ARG A 59 -14.25 -5.07 -6.83
C ARG A 59 -14.27 -5.06 -8.36
N LYS A 60 -13.23 -4.52 -9.00
CA LYS A 60 -13.11 -4.59 -10.46
C LYS A 60 -12.94 -6.04 -10.94
N SER A 61 -12.21 -6.89 -10.21
CA SER A 61 -12.07 -8.30 -10.57
C SER A 61 -13.43 -8.99 -10.58
N LEU A 62 -14.22 -8.77 -9.53
CA LEU A 62 -15.56 -9.32 -9.41
C LEU A 62 -16.48 -8.85 -10.55
N ALA A 63 -16.45 -7.55 -10.86
CA ALA A 63 -17.25 -6.98 -11.94
C ALA A 63 -16.87 -7.54 -13.33
N GLU A 64 -15.65 -8.04 -13.48
CA GLU A 64 -15.18 -8.74 -14.68
C GLU A 64 -15.44 -10.25 -14.66
N GLY A 65 -16.17 -10.76 -13.65
CA GLY A 65 -16.47 -12.19 -13.47
C GLY A 65 -15.33 -13.00 -12.86
N GLY A 66 -14.31 -12.34 -12.30
CA GLY A 66 -13.17 -12.97 -11.63
C GLY A 66 -13.31 -13.06 -10.11
N ILE A 67 -12.23 -13.53 -9.48
CA ILE A 67 -12.15 -13.72 -8.03
C ILE A 67 -11.82 -12.37 -7.38
N PRO A 68 -12.52 -11.92 -6.33
CA PRO A 68 -12.41 -10.58 -5.78
C PRO A 68 -11.19 -10.41 -4.87
N ASN A 69 -9.99 -10.62 -5.42
CA ASN A 69 -8.74 -10.31 -4.76
C ASN A 69 -8.05 -9.17 -5.50
N GLY A 70 -7.57 -8.18 -4.75
CA GLY A 70 -6.93 -6.98 -5.25
C GLY A 70 -5.66 -6.66 -4.46
N CYS A 71 -4.72 -5.98 -5.11
CA CYS A 71 -3.42 -5.68 -4.55
C CYS A 71 -2.86 -4.36 -5.10
N VAL A 72 -2.16 -3.60 -4.26
CA VAL A 72 -1.35 -2.46 -4.69
C VAL A 72 0.07 -2.56 -4.12
N LEU A 73 1.05 -2.17 -4.93
CA LEU A 73 2.45 -2.07 -4.56
C LEU A 73 2.78 -0.60 -4.38
N VAL A 74 3.33 -0.25 -3.21
CA VAL A 74 3.60 1.13 -2.82
C VAL A 74 5.10 1.31 -2.61
N HIS A 75 5.67 2.33 -3.24
CA HIS A 75 7.07 2.73 -3.08
C HIS A 75 7.10 4.23 -2.77
N ASN A 76 7.75 4.63 -1.67
CA ASN A 76 7.82 6.03 -1.21
C ASN A 76 6.44 6.74 -1.16
N GLY A 77 5.44 6.03 -0.60
CA GLY A 77 4.07 6.56 -0.46
C GLY A 77 3.28 6.70 -1.77
N ARG A 78 3.79 6.15 -2.88
CA ARG A 78 3.12 6.19 -4.19
C ARG A 78 2.81 4.79 -4.67
N ILE A 79 1.61 4.60 -5.21
CA ILE A 79 1.25 3.34 -5.86
C ILE A 79 2.01 3.24 -7.17
N VAL A 80 2.83 2.19 -7.29
CA VAL A 80 3.67 1.88 -8.45
C VAL A 80 3.16 0.68 -9.24
N GLY A 81 2.31 -0.14 -8.62
CA GLY A 81 1.64 -1.28 -9.26
C GLY A 81 0.23 -1.45 -8.72
N ARG A 82 -0.72 -1.79 -9.59
CA ARG A 82 -2.10 -2.12 -9.24
C ARG A 82 -2.44 -3.45 -9.89
N GLY A 83 -2.87 -4.40 -9.08
CA GLY A 83 -3.16 -5.76 -9.51
C GLY A 83 -4.49 -6.24 -8.97
N ARG A 84 -5.10 -7.13 -9.73
CA ARG A 84 -6.23 -7.93 -9.30
C ARG A 84 -6.08 -9.34 -9.83
N ASN A 85 -6.78 -10.28 -9.23
CA ASN A 85 -6.81 -11.63 -9.76
C ASN A 85 -7.33 -11.57 -11.22
N ARG A 86 -6.57 -12.17 -12.15
CA ARG A 86 -6.89 -12.25 -13.58
C ARG A 86 -6.97 -13.70 -14.07
N ARG A 87 -7.14 -14.65 -13.15
CA ARG A 87 -7.18 -16.08 -13.44
C ARG A 87 -8.25 -16.40 -14.48
N ILE A 88 -9.48 -15.93 -14.25
CA ILE A 88 -10.61 -16.19 -15.14
C ILE A 88 -10.54 -15.29 -16.38
N GLN A 89 -10.31 -14.00 -16.17
CA GLN A 89 -10.35 -12.97 -17.21
C GLN A 89 -9.34 -13.23 -18.33
N LEU A 90 -8.18 -13.79 -17.99
CA LEU A 90 -7.09 -14.07 -18.94
C LEU A 90 -6.78 -15.56 -19.08
N SER A 91 -7.62 -16.45 -18.52
CA SER A 91 -7.35 -17.90 -18.45
C SER A 91 -5.94 -18.22 -17.95
N SER A 92 -5.46 -17.43 -16.96
CA SER A 92 -4.09 -17.49 -16.50
C SER A 92 -3.95 -18.38 -15.27
N PRO A 93 -3.00 -19.33 -15.25
CA PRO A 93 -2.78 -20.17 -14.09
C PRO A 93 -2.06 -19.47 -12.93
N ILE A 94 -1.47 -18.29 -13.18
CA ILE A 94 -0.55 -17.63 -12.22
C ILE A 94 -0.94 -16.20 -11.86
N LEU A 95 -1.86 -15.55 -12.57
CA LEU A 95 -2.17 -14.14 -12.32
C LEU A 95 -3.13 -13.95 -11.13
N HIS A 96 -2.63 -14.25 -9.94
CA HIS A 96 -3.20 -13.81 -8.67
C HIS A 96 -3.01 -12.29 -8.49
N ALA A 97 -3.71 -11.69 -7.53
CA ALA A 97 -3.69 -10.24 -7.36
C ALA A 97 -2.28 -9.68 -7.12
N GLU A 98 -1.50 -10.36 -6.29
CA GLU A 98 -0.15 -9.99 -5.89
C GLU A 98 0.83 -10.11 -7.06
N LEU A 99 0.74 -11.19 -7.84
CA LEU A 99 1.56 -11.37 -9.04
C LEU A 99 1.19 -10.39 -10.15
N SER A 100 -0.11 -10.17 -10.40
CA SER A 100 -0.59 -9.12 -11.30
C SER A 100 -0.11 -7.74 -10.87
N CYS A 101 0.00 -7.48 -9.56
CA CYS A 101 0.44 -6.21 -9.03
C CYS A 101 1.94 -5.97 -9.25
N ILE A 102 2.76 -7.00 -9.01
CA ILE A 102 4.19 -6.98 -9.29
C ILE A 102 4.44 -6.82 -10.80
N GLU A 103 3.71 -7.55 -11.63
CA GLU A 103 3.77 -7.44 -13.10
C GLU A 103 3.43 -6.01 -13.55
N ALA A 104 2.38 -5.40 -12.97
CA ALA A 104 1.96 -4.04 -13.30
C ALA A 104 2.98 -2.95 -12.90
N ALA A 105 3.89 -3.23 -11.95
CA ALA A 105 5.01 -2.33 -11.64
C ALA A 105 6.10 -2.31 -12.73
N GLY A 106 6.05 -3.26 -13.66
CA GLY A 106 7.03 -3.43 -14.73
C GLY A 106 8.40 -3.86 -14.23
N ARG A 107 9.39 -3.82 -15.12
CA ARG A 107 10.78 -4.14 -14.76
C ARG A 107 11.37 -3.06 -13.88
N GLN A 108 11.77 -3.44 -12.67
CA GLN A 108 12.44 -2.57 -11.70
C GLN A 108 13.76 -3.21 -11.23
N PRO A 109 14.75 -2.42 -10.78
CA PRO A 109 15.94 -2.95 -10.11
C PRO A 109 15.55 -3.62 -8.79
N ALA A 110 16.33 -4.60 -8.33
CA ALA A 110 16.04 -5.31 -7.06
C ALA A 110 15.88 -4.35 -5.87
N SER A 111 16.73 -3.32 -5.78
CA SER A 111 16.69 -2.32 -4.72
C SER A 111 15.35 -1.58 -4.61
N PHE A 112 14.60 -1.45 -5.71
CA PHE A 112 13.28 -0.82 -5.70
C PHE A 112 12.29 -1.59 -4.83
N TYR A 113 12.28 -2.92 -4.92
CA TYR A 113 11.34 -3.76 -4.17
C TYR A 113 11.65 -3.80 -2.67
N HIS A 114 12.92 -3.58 -2.30
CA HIS A 114 13.35 -3.54 -0.91
C HIS A 114 12.81 -2.33 -0.15
N ASP A 115 12.34 -1.29 -0.87
CA ASP A 115 11.71 -0.09 -0.32
C ASP A 115 10.19 -0.09 -0.52
N CYS A 116 9.61 -1.21 -0.94
CA CYS A 116 8.18 -1.35 -1.21
C CYS A 116 7.39 -1.88 0.00
N THR A 117 6.11 -1.53 0.06
CA THR A 117 5.08 -2.22 0.85
C THR A 117 4.02 -2.76 -0.09
N LEU A 118 3.66 -4.04 0.07
CA LEU A 118 2.58 -4.67 -0.70
C LEU A 118 1.30 -4.71 0.14
N TYR A 119 0.21 -4.20 -0.39
CA TYR A 119 -1.11 -4.24 0.23
C TYR A 119 -1.96 -5.25 -0.56
N THR A 120 -2.47 -6.28 0.10
CA THR A 120 -3.32 -7.31 -0.53
C THR A 120 -4.61 -7.46 0.27
N THR A 121 -5.75 -7.60 -0.41
CA THR A 121 -7.04 -7.76 0.27
C THR A 121 -7.16 -9.09 1.01
N LEU A 122 -6.43 -10.12 0.55
CA LEU A 122 -6.47 -11.47 1.10
C LEU A 122 -5.05 -11.97 1.44
N SER A 123 -4.94 -12.79 2.48
CA SER A 123 -3.69 -13.47 2.86
C SER A 123 -3.06 -14.22 1.66
N PRO A 124 -1.76 -14.03 1.38
CA PRO A 124 -1.13 -14.52 0.16
C PRO A 124 -0.86 -16.03 0.21
N CYS A 125 -1.22 -16.76 -0.84
CA CYS A 125 -0.88 -18.20 -0.97
C CYS A 125 0.64 -18.40 -1.12
N SER A 126 1.12 -19.66 -1.03
CA SER A 126 2.56 -19.96 -1.12
C SER A 126 3.24 -19.44 -2.39
N MET A 127 2.53 -19.39 -3.52
CA MET A 127 3.06 -18.81 -4.77
C MET A 127 3.31 -17.30 -4.61
N CYS A 128 2.31 -16.56 -4.12
CA CYS A 128 2.41 -15.11 -3.91
C CYS A 128 3.43 -14.78 -2.82
N ALA A 129 3.42 -15.52 -1.71
CA ALA A 129 4.40 -15.39 -0.63
C ALA A 129 5.83 -15.67 -1.13
N GLY A 130 6.02 -16.67 -1.99
CA GLY A 130 7.28 -16.96 -2.66
C GLY A 130 7.77 -15.81 -3.53
N ALA A 131 6.88 -15.14 -4.28
CA ALA A 131 7.24 -13.98 -5.09
C ALA A 131 7.61 -12.75 -4.24
N ILE A 132 6.84 -12.49 -3.18
CA ILE A 132 7.14 -11.41 -2.21
C ILE A 132 8.53 -11.62 -1.61
N ARG A 133 8.84 -12.84 -1.17
CA ARG A 133 10.17 -13.23 -0.69
C ARG A 133 11.24 -13.06 -1.77
N PHE A 134 10.99 -13.54 -2.98
CA PHE A 134 11.95 -13.52 -4.08
C PHE A 134 12.39 -12.11 -4.45
N TYR A 135 11.45 -11.15 -4.48
CA TYR A 135 11.74 -9.75 -4.74
C TYR A 135 12.22 -8.97 -3.51
N GLY A 136 12.28 -9.60 -2.34
CA GLY A 136 12.76 -8.95 -1.11
C GLY A 136 11.85 -7.82 -0.63
N ILE A 137 10.54 -7.91 -0.84
CA ILE A 137 9.58 -6.90 -0.35
C ILE A 137 9.49 -7.04 1.18
N PRO A 138 9.89 -6.03 1.97
CA PRO A 138 10.06 -6.18 3.41
C PRO A 138 8.75 -6.14 4.21
N ARG A 139 7.66 -5.64 3.63
CA ARG A 139 6.40 -5.44 4.34
C ARG A 139 5.18 -5.78 3.50
N VAL A 140 4.26 -6.51 4.12
CA VAL A 140 2.96 -6.86 3.56
C VAL A 140 1.86 -6.44 4.52
N VAL A 141 0.86 -5.73 4.01
CA VAL A 141 -0.36 -5.38 4.73
C VAL A 141 -1.51 -6.17 4.14
N ILE A 142 -2.18 -6.97 4.98
CA ILE A 142 -3.22 -7.91 4.58
C ILE A 142 -4.58 -7.37 5.04
N GLY A 143 -5.55 -7.34 4.12
CA GLY A 143 -6.92 -6.94 4.41
C GLY A 143 -7.57 -7.91 5.40
N GLU A 144 -7.61 -9.19 5.04
CA GLU A 144 -8.14 -10.26 5.89
C GLU A 144 -7.44 -11.61 5.64
N ASN A 145 -7.50 -12.51 6.62
CA ASN A 145 -6.92 -13.85 6.56
C ASN A 145 -7.82 -14.93 7.20
N LYS A 146 -9.12 -14.65 7.31
CA LYS A 146 -10.11 -15.56 7.91
C LYS A 146 -10.77 -16.44 6.87
N THR A 147 -11.09 -15.92 5.70
CA THR A 147 -11.69 -16.72 4.62
C THR A 147 -10.66 -17.63 3.95
N TYR A 148 -9.40 -17.19 3.96
CA TYR A 148 -8.25 -17.94 3.51
C TYR A 148 -7.01 -17.51 4.31
N HIS A 149 -6.32 -18.50 4.88
CA HIS A 149 -5.05 -18.29 5.54
C HIS A 149 -3.93 -18.86 4.66
N GLY A 150 -3.24 -17.97 3.97
CA GLY A 150 -2.15 -18.33 3.08
C GLY A 150 -0.86 -18.65 3.83
N ASP A 151 0.27 -18.52 3.14
CA ASP A 151 1.59 -18.87 3.68
C ASP A 151 2.25 -17.68 4.40
N GLU A 152 1.55 -17.12 5.39
CA GLU A 152 2.10 -16.05 6.24
C GLU A 152 3.32 -16.53 7.04
N ALA A 153 3.43 -17.84 7.29
CA ALA A 153 4.58 -18.44 7.97
C ALA A 153 5.87 -18.30 7.14
N LEU A 154 5.83 -18.56 5.82
CA LEU A 154 6.96 -18.35 4.92
C LEU A 154 7.43 -16.89 4.92
N LEU A 155 6.49 -15.95 4.92
CA LEU A 155 6.80 -14.52 4.96
C LEU A 155 7.49 -14.13 6.27
N ARG A 156 6.95 -14.54 7.42
CA ARG A 156 7.57 -14.30 8.73
C ARG A 156 8.97 -14.93 8.83
N ALA A 157 9.13 -16.16 8.36
CA ALA A 157 10.43 -16.84 8.33
C ALA A 157 11.46 -16.15 7.41
N SER A 158 10.98 -15.33 6.46
CA SER A 158 11.80 -14.52 5.57
C SER A 158 12.01 -13.08 6.05
N ASN A 159 11.68 -12.79 7.32
CA ASN A 159 11.74 -11.47 7.95
C ASN A 159 10.87 -10.39 7.28
N VAL A 160 9.79 -10.80 6.60
CA VAL A 160 8.78 -9.87 6.08
C VAL A 160 7.86 -9.45 7.23
N GLN A 161 7.73 -8.14 7.46
CA GLN A 161 6.75 -7.59 8.38
C GLN A 161 5.34 -7.81 7.83
N ILE A 162 4.45 -8.39 8.64
CA ILE A 162 3.05 -8.61 8.27
C ILE A 162 2.16 -7.81 9.22
N ASP A 163 1.29 -6.97 8.65
CA ASP A 163 0.23 -6.29 9.38
C ASP A 163 -1.13 -6.77 8.84
N VAL A 164 -1.95 -7.42 9.67
CA VAL A 164 -3.31 -7.84 9.30
C VAL A 164 -4.30 -6.79 9.80
N MET A 165 -5.12 -6.25 8.90
CA MET A 165 -6.05 -5.15 9.20
C MET A 165 -7.41 -5.61 9.72
N GLU A 166 -7.75 -6.88 9.54
CA GLU A 166 -9.08 -7.44 9.86
C GLU A 166 -10.23 -6.65 9.20
N SER A 167 -10.06 -6.23 7.94
CA SER A 167 -11.05 -5.43 7.21
C SER A 167 -12.35 -6.22 6.99
N PRO A 168 -13.49 -5.76 7.56
CA PRO A 168 -14.79 -6.38 7.32
C PRO A 168 -15.17 -6.37 5.84
N GLU A 169 -14.83 -5.31 5.11
CA GLU A 169 -15.16 -5.19 3.69
C GLU A 169 -14.39 -6.18 2.81
N CYS A 170 -13.12 -6.47 3.16
CA CYS A 170 -12.36 -7.52 2.48
C CYS A 170 -12.98 -8.89 2.75
N GLN A 171 -13.29 -9.16 4.03
CA GLN A 171 -13.84 -10.43 4.48
C GLN A 171 -15.21 -10.70 3.85
N GLU A 172 -16.15 -9.77 3.98
CA GLU A 172 -17.50 -9.90 3.41
C GLU A 172 -17.47 -10.10 1.88
N LEU A 173 -16.59 -9.39 1.18
CA LEU A 173 -16.46 -9.52 -0.27
C LEU A 173 -16.02 -10.94 -0.67
N MET A 174 -15.03 -11.49 0.05
CA MET A 174 -14.54 -12.84 -0.22
C MET A 174 -15.53 -13.92 0.23
N GLU A 175 -16.16 -13.77 1.40
CA GLU A 175 -17.19 -14.69 1.89
C GLU A 175 -18.37 -14.80 0.91
N ASN A 176 -18.85 -13.67 0.41
CA ASN A 176 -19.92 -13.64 -0.58
C ASN A 176 -19.51 -14.40 -1.85
N PHE A 177 -18.29 -14.18 -2.35
CA PHE A 177 -17.80 -14.87 -3.53
C PHE A 177 -17.62 -16.37 -3.32
N ILE A 178 -17.06 -16.80 -2.19
CA ILE A 178 -16.89 -18.22 -1.86
C ILE A 178 -18.25 -18.93 -1.79
N ARG A 179 -19.25 -18.29 -1.16
CA ARG A 179 -20.61 -18.82 -1.09
C ARG A 179 -21.25 -18.97 -2.47
N ASP A 180 -21.10 -17.97 -3.32
CA ASP A 180 -21.82 -17.89 -4.60
C ASP A 180 -21.07 -18.66 -5.72
N HIS A 181 -19.75 -18.84 -5.59
CA HIS A 181 -18.87 -19.46 -6.60
C HIS A 181 -17.82 -20.45 -6.02
N PRO A 182 -18.21 -21.47 -5.23
CA PRO A 182 -17.27 -22.32 -4.49
C PRO A 182 -16.31 -23.10 -5.40
N LEU A 183 -16.79 -23.62 -6.54
CA LEU A 183 -15.94 -24.38 -7.47
C LEU A 183 -14.82 -23.53 -8.08
N VAL A 184 -15.12 -22.27 -8.43
CA VAL A 184 -14.14 -21.32 -8.99
C VAL A 184 -13.09 -20.97 -7.93
N TRP A 185 -13.53 -20.81 -6.68
CA TRP A 185 -12.63 -20.56 -5.55
C TRP A 185 -11.64 -21.72 -5.33
N HIS A 186 -12.16 -22.96 -5.23
CA HIS A 186 -11.33 -24.16 -5.05
C HIS A 186 -10.27 -24.33 -6.15
N GLU A 187 -10.65 -24.07 -7.40
CA GLU A 187 -9.73 -24.10 -8.54
C GLU A 187 -8.60 -23.06 -8.42
N CYS A 188 -8.87 -21.89 -7.82
CA CYS A 188 -7.89 -20.83 -7.64
C CYS A 188 -6.81 -21.17 -6.63
N ILE A 189 -7.20 -21.79 -5.51
CA ILE A 189 -6.26 -22.14 -4.45
C ILE A 189 -5.66 -23.53 -4.64
N ALA A 190 -5.99 -24.23 -5.73
CA ALA A 190 -5.56 -25.59 -6.02
C ALA A 190 -5.90 -26.60 -4.89
N HIS A 191 -6.98 -26.35 -4.14
CA HIS A 191 -7.50 -27.25 -3.12
C HIS A 191 -8.82 -27.88 -3.60
N LYS A 192 -9.07 -29.13 -3.15
CA LYS A 192 -10.33 -29.84 -3.37
C LYS A 192 -11.29 -29.61 -2.21
#